data_AF-A0ABD2NLA1-F1
#
_entry.id   AF-A0ABD2NLA1-F1
#
_cell.length_a   1.000
_cell.length_b   1.000
_cell.length_c   1.000
_cell.angle_alpha   90.00
_cell.angle_beta   90.00
_cell.angle_gamma   90.00
#
_symmetry.space_group_name_H-M   'P 1'
#
loop_
_entity.id
_entity.type
_entity.pdbx_description
1 polymer ?
#
loop_
_entity_poly.entity_id
_entity_poly.type
_entity_poly.pdbx_seq_one_letter_code
_entity_poly.pdbx_strand_id
1 'polypeptide(L)'
;MKTLGLTEGDVRNMYKKLTREINAATEEDKNAYFDFICQEMEQQIKKVRSLNKAPKPRILITKAKNGEQLTSKSDVIERWKTYCQDLMDDGSTDSHLLKIEATEDLESPILKQEVEKAVQRLNKKQQVMIS
;
A
#
# COMPACT_ATOMS: atom_id res chain seq x y z
N MET A 1 -68.64 -25.21 9.82
CA MET A 1 -67.56 -24.19 9.86
C MET A 1 -66.73 -24.43 11.12
N LYS A 2 -65.49 -24.94 11.00
CA LYS A 2 -64.58 -25.06 12.16
C LYS A 2 -63.73 -23.79 12.21
N THR A 3 -63.99 -22.93 13.19
CA THR A 3 -63.07 -21.85 13.55
C THR A 3 -61.90 -22.46 14.30
N LEU A 4 -60.79 -22.69 13.61
CA LEU A 4 -59.50 -23.02 14.23
C LEU A 4 -59.00 -21.76 14.96
N GLY A 5 -59.44 -21.56 16.19
CA GLY A 5 -58.86 -20.57 17.09
C GLY A 5 -57.50 -21.06 17.54
N LEU A 6 -56.45 -20.29 17.23
CA LEU A 6 -55.12 -20.45 17.84
C LEU A 6 -55.27 -20.49 19.36
N THR A 7 -54.64 -21.47 20.03
CA THR A 7 -54.71 -21.55 21.48
C THR A 7 -53.91 -20.40 22.10
N GLU A 8 -54.30 -19.95 23.29
CA GLU A 8 -53.63 -18.84 24.00
C GLU A 8 -52.13 -19.12 24.25
N GLY A 9 -51.75 -20.40 24.35
CA GLY A 9 -50.37 -20.85 24.44
C GLY A 9 -49.57 -20.67 23.15
N ASP A 10 -50.18 -20.93 22.00
CA ASP A 10 -49.53 -20.77 20.68
C ASP A 10 -49.24 -19.29 20.39
N VAL A 11 -50.19 -18.41 20.71
CA VAL A 11 -50.02 -16.96 20.55
C VAL A 11 -48.90 -16.45 21.46
N ARG A 12 -48.84 -16.93 22.71
CA ARG A 12 -47.77 -16.56 23.66
C ARG A 12 -46.39 -17.03 23.18
N ASN A 13 -46.30 -18.22 22.61
CA ASN A 13 -45.03 -18.75 22.09
C ASN A 13 -44.59 -18.01 20.83
N MET A 14 -45.53 -17.67 19.95
CA MET A 14 -45.26 -16.85 18.76
C MET A 14 -44.74 -15.46 19.14
N TYR A 15 -45.38 -14.81 20.13
CA TYR A 15 -44.93 -13.51 20.61
C TYR A 15 -43.52 -13.56 21.20
N LYS A 16 -43.23 -14.57 22.04
CA LYS A 16 -41.87 -14.78 22.59
C LYS A 16 -40.83 -15.00 21.49
N LYS A 17 -41.16 -15.75 20.45
CA LYS A 17 -40.27 -15.97 19.31
C LYS A 17 -40.01 -14.66 18.58
N LEU A 18 -41.07 -13.90 18.28
CA LEU A 18 -40.95 -12.62 17.60
C LEU A 18 -40.13 -11.60 18.41
N THR A 19 -40.35 -11.51 19.73
CA THR A 19 -39.56 -10.62 20.59
C THR A 19 -38.08 -11.00 20.59
N ARG A 20 -37.75 -12.30 20.58
CA ARG A 20 -36.36 -12.75 20.49
C ARG A 20 -35.73 -12.37 19.16
N GLU A 21 -36.46 -12.53 18.06
CA GLU A 21 -35.99 -12.16 16.72
C GLU A 21 -35.76 -10.65 16.61
N ILE A 22 -36.70 -9.84 17.10
CA ILE A 22 -36.55 -8.37 17.12
C ILE A 22 -35.34 -7.96 17.96
N ASN A 23 -35.19 -8.53 19.16
CA ASN A 23 -34.05 -8.20 20.02
C ASN A 23 -32.73 -8.63 19.40
N ALA A 24 -32.68 -9.81 18.77
CA ALA A 24 -31.48 -10.28 18.08
C ALA A 24 -31.07 -9.34 16.95
N ALA A 25 -32.02 -8.96 16.09
CA ALA A 25 -31.78 -8.00 15.00
C ALA A 25 -31.35 -6.62 15.53
N THR A 26 -31.96 -6.17 16.63
CA THR A 26 -31.60 -4.89 17.25
C THR A 26 -30.18 -4.91 17.83
N GLU A 27 -29.77 -6.01 18.45
CA GLU A 27 -28.41 -6.16 18.95
C GLU A 27 -27.39 -6.29 17.81
N GLU A 28 -27.74 -6.97 16.72
CA GLU A 28 -26.91 -7.03 15.52
C GLU A 28 -26.69 -5.64 14.91
N ASP A 29 -27.76 -4.85 14.72
CA ASP A 29 -27.67 -3.49 14.20
C ASP A 29 -26.83 -2.57 15.11
N LYS A 30 -27.00 -2.68 16.43
CA LYS A 30 -26.19 -1.93 17.39
C LYS A 30 -24.71 -2.29 17.28
N ASN A 31 -24.39 -3.58 17.24
CA ASN A 31 -23.01 -4.04 17.13
C ASN A 31 -22.40 -3.59 15.80
N ALA A 32 -23.14 -3.68 14.69
CA ALA A 32 -22.70 -3.20 13.39
C ALA A 32 -22.40 -1.69 13.41
N TYR A 33 -23.24 -0.89 14.10
CA TYR A 33 -22.99 0.54 14.29
C TYR A 33 -21.72 0.80 15.10
N PHE A 34 -21.51 0.09 16.21
CA PHE A 34 -20.29 0.25 17.01
C PHE A 34 -19.04 -0.16 16.23
N ASP A 35 -19.09 -1.27 15.51
CA ASP A 35 -17.99 -1.73 14.66
C ASP A 35 -17.64 -0.71 13.59
N PHE A 36 -18.66 -0.11 12.95
CA PHE A 36 -18.46 0.97 11.99
C PHE A 36 -17.72 2.16 12.60
N ILE A 37 -18.19 2.66 13.75
CA ILE A 37 -17.57 3.80 14.44
C ILE A 37 -16.13 3.47 14.88
N CYS A 38 -15.89 2.28 15.42
CA CYS A 38 -14.55 1.83 15.81
C CYS A 38 -13.60 1.79 14.61
N GLN A 39 -14.04 1.26 13.47
CA GLN A 39 -13.24 1.22 12.24
C GLN A 39 -12.92 2.64 11.74
N GLU A 40 -13.88 3.55 11.74
CA GLU A 40 -13.63 4.96 11.37
C GLU A 40 -12.57 5.60 12.29
N MET A 41 -12.70 5.44 13.60
CA MET A 41 -11.73 5.99 14.57
C MET A 41 -10.33 5.43 14.35
N GLU A 42 -10.19 4.12 14.12
CA GLU A 42 -8.90 3.50 13.83
C GLU A 42 -8.25 4.07 12.56
N GLN A 43 -9.03 4.28 11.51
CA GLN A 43 -8.52 4.87 10.27
C GLN A 43 -8.00 6.30 10.50
N GLN A 44 -8.74 7.11 11.26
CA GLN A 44 -8.30 8.46 11.61
C GLN A 44 -7.02 8.44 12.45
N ILE A 45 -6.90 7.54 13.43
CA ILE A 45 -5.68 7.38 14.24
C ILE A 45 -4.49 6.96 13.36
N LYS A 46 -4.69 6.02 12.43
CA LYS A 46 -3.63 5.61 11.48
C LYS A 46 -3.17 6.80 10.63
N LYS A 47 -4.10 7.62 10.13
CA LYS A 47 -3.80 8.84 9.37
C LYS A 47 -2.99 9.83 10.19
N VAL A 48 -3.43 10.15 11.41
CA VAL A 48 -2.70 11.06 12.32
C VAL A 48 -1.30 10.52 12.62
N ARG A 49 -1.14 9.23 12.90
CA ARG A 49 0.18 8.61 13.12
C ARG A 49 1.09 8.69 11.90
N SER A 50 0.53 8.55 10.69
CA SER A 50 1.31 8.68 9.45
C SER A 50 1.82 10.10 9.23
N LEU A 51 1.01 11.11 9.55
CA LEU A 51 1.36 12.52 9.45
C LEU A 51 2.35 12.95 10.56
N ASN A 52 2.20 12.38 11.76
CA ASN A 52 3.07 12.66 12.89
C ASN A 52 4.37 11.85 12.91
N LYS A 53 4.59 10.94 11.95
CA LYS A 53 5.93 10.37 11.73
C LYS A 53 6.81 11.49 11.20
N ALA A 54 7.47 12.20 12.12
CA ALA A 54 8.55 13.11 11.77
C ALA A 54 9.55 12.36 10.87
N PRO A 55 9.92 12.90 9.71
CA PRO A 55 10.93 12.28 8.88
C PRO A 55 12.20 12.17 9.71
N LYS A 56 12.61 10.94 10.04
CA LYS A 56 13.94 10.73 10.63
C LYS A 56 14.94 11.22 9.59
N PRO A 57 15.75 12.25 9.88
CA PRO A 57 16.81 12.63 8.98
C PRO A 57 17.70 11.39 8.80
N ARG A 58 17.84 10.90 7.57
CA ARG A 58 18.87 9.92 7.26
C ARG A 58 20.19 10.64 7.43
N ILE A 59 20.83 10.49 8.59
CA ILE A 59 22.16 11.02 8.84
C ILE A 59 23.10 10.19 7.96
N LEU A 60 23.52 10.76 6.84
CA LEU A 60 24.53 10.16 5.97
C LEU A 60 25.88 10.41 6.63
N ILE A 61 26.43 9.37 7.27
CA ILE A 61 27.76 9.41 7.86
C ILE A 61 28.71 8.74 6.88
N THR A 62 29.69 9.47 6.37
CA THR A 62 30.74 8.93 5.48
C THR A 62 32.11 9.30 6.03
N LYS A 63 33.15 8.51 5.75
CA LYS A 63 34.53 8.85 6.13
C LYS A 63 35.25 9.57 5.00
N ALA A 64 35.91 10.67 5.35
CA ALA A 64 36.87 11.34 4.49
C ALA A 64 38.14 10.48 4.32
N LYS A 65 38.98 10.84 3.34
CA LYS A 65 40.22 10.10 3.01
C LYS A 65 41.23 10.09 4.17
N ASN A 66 41.19 11.12 5.02
CA ASN A 66 41.96 11.26 6.26
C ASN A 66 41.37 10.50 7.46
N GLY A 67 40.23 9.81 7.29
CA GLY A 67 39.52 9.10 8.37
C GLY A 67 38.52 9.95 9.16
N GLU A 68 38.40 11.24 8.86
CA GLU A 68 37.45 12.15 9.52
C GLU A 68 35.98 11.83 9.16
N GLN A 69 35.06 12.08 10.08
CA GLN A 69 33.65 11.76 9.92
C GLN A 69 32.89 12.93 9.26
N LEU A 70 32.45 12.73 8.02
CA LEU A 70 31.59 13.66 7.28
C LEU A 70 30.13 13.38 7.62
N THR A 71 29.44 14.40 8.16
CA THR A 71 28.03 14.34 8.56
C THR A 71 27.15 15.30 7.76
N SER A 72 27.75 16.29 7.10
CA SER A 72 27.03 17.22 6.21
C SER A 72 26.75 16.58 4.85
N LYS A 73 25.57 16.88 4.29
CA LYS A 73 25.17 16.42 2.96
C LYS A 73 26.10 16.93 1.85
N SER A 74 26.58 18.18 1.95
CA SER A 74 27.53 18.76 0.98
C SER A 74 28.80 17.93 0.91
N ASP A 75 29.37 17.64 2.07
CA ASP A 75 30.69 17.04 2.19
C ASP A 75 30.64 15.57 1.77
N VAL A 76 29.53 14.89 2.07
CA VAL A 76 29.27 13.52 1.58
C VAL A 76 29.19 13.51 0.05
N ILE A 77 28.44 14.43 -0.57
CA ILE A 77 28.32 14.49 -2.03
C ILE A 77 29.69 14.77 -2.68
N GLU A 78 30.44 15.71 -2.12
CA GLU A 78 31.78 16.05 -2.61
C GLU A 78 32.73 14.85 -2.47
N ARG A 79 32.70 14.16 -1.32
CA ARG A 79 33.49 12.94 -1.11
C ARG A 79 33.18 11.84 -2.11
N TRP A 80 31.91 11.64 -2.46
CA TRP A 80 31.47 10.69 -3.48
C TRP A 80 31.94 11.12 -4.88
N LYS A 81 31.84 12.41 -5.20
CA LYS A 81 32.34 12.94 -6.48
C LYS A 81 33.84 12.69 -6.63
N THR A 82 34.63 13.03 -5.62
CA THR A 82 36.08 12.79 -5.61
C THR A 82 36.39 11.31 -5.66
N TYR A 83 35.64 10.46 -4.95
CA TYR A 83 35.83 9.01 -5.02
C TYR A 83 35.65 8.47 -6.45
N CYS A 84 34.57 8.87 -7.13
CA CYS A 84 34.32 8.43 -8.49
C CYS A 84 35.39 8.95 -9.47
N GLN A 85 35.88 10.18 -9.27
CA GLN A 85 36.97 10.73 -10.06
C GLN A 85 38.28 9.96 -9.82
N ASP A 86 38.68 9.78 -8.57
CA ASP A 86 39.84 8.95 -8.18
C ASP A 86 39.73 7.56 -8.82
N LEU A 87 38.55 6.93 -8.80
CA LEU A 87 38.32 5.59 -9.38
C LEU A 87 38.45 5.55 -10.91
N MET A 88 38.08 6.63 -11.60
CA MET A 88 38.20 6.73 -13.06
C MET A 88 39.61 7.12 -13.51
N ASP A 89 40.32 7.91 -12.70
CA ASP A 89 41.68 8.39 -12.97
C ASP A 89 42.75 7.35 -12.60
N ASP A 90 42.45 6.43 -11.66
CA ASP A 90 43.28 5.26 -11.38
C ASP A 90 43.15 4.30 -12.57
N GLY A 91 43.97 4.54 -13.60
CA GLY A 91 44.05 3.78 -14.85
C GLY A 91 44.39 2.29 -14.71
N SER A 92 44.32 1.75 -13.49
CA SER A 92 44.12 0.34 -13.20
C SER A 92 42.72 -0.07 -13.68
N THR A 93 42.59 -0.25 -14.99
CA THR A 93 41.62 -1.17 -15.56
C THR A 93 42.02 -2.58 -15.13
N ASP A 94 41.95 -2.86 -13.83
CA ASP A 94 41.99 -4.23 -13.38
C ASP A 94 40.68 -4.81 -13.88
N SER A 95 40.80 -5.73 -14.82
CA SER A 95 39.75 -6.43 -15.54
C SER A 95 38.86 -7.30 -14.62
N HIS A 96 38.77 -6.96 -13.36
CA HIS A 96 37.71 -7.32 -12.44
C HIS A 96 36.66 -6.20 -12.43
N LEU A 97 36.19 -5.80 -13.62
CA LEU A 97 34.79 -5.47 -13.75
C LEU A 97 34.06 -6.60 -13.05
N LEU A 98 33.40 -6.22 -11.95
CA LEU A 98 32.48 -7.05 -11.21
C LEU A 98 31.80 -7.95 -12.25
N LYS A 99 32.04 -9.26 -12.16
CA LYS A 99 31.06 -10.23 -12.62
C LYS A 99 29.82 -9.95 -11.78
N ILE A 100 29.11 -8.89 -12.14
CA ILE A 100 27.68 -8.85 -12.02
C ILE A 100 27.32 -10.01 -12.94
N GLU A 101 27.18 -11.19 -12.35
CA GLU A 101 26.31 -12.19 -12.93
C GLU A 101 25.03 -11.42 -13.20
N ALA A 102 24.84 -11.05 -14.46
CA ALA A 102 23.61 -10.51 -14.94
C ALA A 102 22.61 -11.65 -14.76
N THR A 103 22.07 -11.77 -13.54
CA THR A 103 20.83 -12.47 -13.31
C THR A 103 19.85 -11.82 -14.27
N GLU A 104 19.43 -12.61 -15.24
CA GLU A 104 18.66 -12.28 -16.43
C GLU A 104 17.23 -11.78 -16.10
N ASP A 105 17.11 -10.76 -15.25
CA ASP A 105 15.86 -10.05 -14.95
C ASP A 105 15.88 -8.64 -15.58
N LEU A 106 16.56 -8.48 -16.72
CA LEU A 106 16.31 -7.33 -17.59
C LEU A 106 14.93 -7.52 -18.20
N GLU A 107 13.97 -6.69 -17.76
CA GLU A 107 12.65 -6.59 -18.37
C GLU A 107 12.82 -6.47 -19.89
N SER A 108 12.12 -7.31 -20.65
CA SER A 108 12.27 -7.36 -22.10
C SER A 108 11.98 -5.98 -22.70
N PRO A 109 12.77 -5.53 -23.70
CA PRO A 109 12.53 -4.23 -24.32
C PRO A 109 11.13 -4.20 -24.93
N ILE A 110 10.40 -3.11 -24.65
CA ILE A 110 9.03 -2.91 -25.11
C ILE A 110 8.98 -3.06 -26.64
N LEU A 111 8.19 -4.01 -27.13
CA LEU A 111 8.04 -4.25 -28.55
C LEU A 111 7.10 -3.21 -29.16
N LYS A 112 7.40 -2.74 -30.37
CA LYS A 112 6.52 -1.83 -31.13
C LYS A 112 5.07 -2.36 -31.22
N GLN A 113 4.92 -3.68 -31.36
CA GLN A 113 3.61 -4.34 -31.40
C GLN A 113 2.82 -4.21 -30.09
N GLU A 114 3.49 -4.16 -28.93
CA GLU A 114 2.84 -3.97 -27.64
C GLU A 114 2.31 -2.54 -27.50
N VAL A 115 3.10 -1.57 -27.95
CA VAL A 115 2.70 -0.16 -28.02
C VAL A 115 1.49 0.01 -28.94
N GLU A 116 1.52 -0.59 -30.13
CA GLU A 116 0.41 -0.54 -31.09
C GLU A 116 -0.87 -1.16 -30.51
N LYS A 117 -0.77 -2.31 -29.84
CA LYS A 117 -1.92 -2.94 -29.15
C LYS A 117 -2.47 -2.06 -28.03
N ALA A 118 -1.60 -1.42 -27.24
CA ALA A 118 -2.02 -0.52 -26.18
C ALA A 118 -2.79 0.69 -26.72
N VAL A 119 -2.28 1.32 -27.79
CA VAL A 119 -2.94 2.45 -28.47
C VAL A 119 -4.29 2.04 -29.06
N GLN A 120 -4.38 0.88 -29.70
CA GLN A 120 -5.65 0.38 -30.24
C GLN A 120 -6.69 0.13 -29.14
N ARG A 121 -6.28 -0.43 -27.99
CA ARG A 121 -7.19 -0.63 -26.84
C ARG A 121 -7.68 0.69 -26.27
N LEU A 122 -6.80 1.70 -26.19
CA LEU A 122 -7.16 3.03 -25.72
C LEU A 122 -8.21 3.69 -26.63
N ASN A 123 -7.97 3.67 -27.94
CA ASN A 123 -8.88 4.26 -28.93
C ASN A 123 -10.26 3.56 -28.95
N LYS A 124 -10.29 2.23 -28.83
CA LYS A 124 -11.55 1.48 -28.70
C LYS A 124 -12.31 1.84 -27.42
N LYS A 125 -11.62 1.99 -26.29
CA LYS A 125 -12.24 2.43 -25.03
C LYS A 125 -12.81 3.85 -25.13
N GLN A 126 -12.14 4.77 -25.83
CA GLN A 126 -12.68 6.12 -26.07
C GLN A 126 -13.91 6.11 -26.98
N GLN A 127 -13.93 5.30 -28.04
CA GLN A 127 -15.11 5.16 -28.91
C GLN A 127 -16.33 4.60 -28.17
N VAL A 128 -16.14 3.63 -27.27
CA VAL A 128 -17.21 3.06 -26.45
C VAL A 128 -17.70 4.03 -25.36
N MET A 129 -16.87 4.98 -24.91
CA MET A 129 -17.29 5.99 -23.93
C MET A 129 -18.04 7.18 -24.56
N ILE A 130 -17.94 7.35 -25.89
CA ILE A 130 -18.55 8.48 -26.63
C ILE A 130 -19.81 8.02 -27.40
N SER A 131 -20.08 6.71 -27.46
CA SER A 131 -21.31 6.13 -28.04
C SER A 131 -22.30 5.76 -26.94
#